data_AF-A0A7W6QD21-F1
#
_entry.id   AF-A0A7W6QD21-F1
#
_cell.length_a   1.000
_cell.length_b   1.000
_cell.length_c   1.000
_cell.angle_alpha   90.00
_cell.angle_beta   90.00
_cell.angle_gamma   90.00
#
_symmetry.space_group_name_H-M   'P 1'
#
loop_
_entity.id
_entity.type
_entity.pdbx_description
1 polymer ?
#
loop_
_entity_poly.entity_id
_entity_poly.type
_entity_poly.pdbx_seq_one_letter_code
_entity_poly.pdbx_strand_id
1 'polypeptide(L)' 'MTPSFQCFCSSGRRWPKNNGIRIDHLLLSPEAADRMTSAAIEKHVRAWEKPSDHVPVIVYFDFAA' A
#
# COMPACT_ATOMS: atom_id res chain seq x y z
N MET A 1 10.21 -12.13 6.88
CA MET A 1 9.52 -11.36 5.81
C MET A 1 8.20 -10.87 6.37
N THR A 2 8.03 -9.57 6.56
CA THR A 2 6.82 -9.00 7.18
C THR A 2 5.70 -8.95 6.15
N PRO A 3 4.48 -9.41 6.46
CA PRO A 3 3.35 -9.32 5.53
C PRO A 3 3.02 -7.87 5.12
N SER A 4 2.71 -7.68 3.85
CA SER A 4 2.32 -6.40 3.25
C SER A 4 0.82 -6.40 2.96
N PHE A 5 0.06 -5.72 3.81
CA PHE A 5 -1.39 -5.58 3.71
C PHE A 5 -1.77 -4.12 3.50
N GLN A 6 -2.86 -3.91 2.76
CA GLN A 6 -3.36 -2.59 2.38
C GLN A 6 -4.70 -2.29 3.04
N CYS A 7 -5.59 -3.26 3.14
CA CYS A 7 -6.89 -3.07 3.78
C CYS A 7 -6.93 -3.78 5.14
N PHE A 8 -7.42 -3.07 6.16
CA PHE A 8 -7.64 -3.54 7.50
C PHE A 8 -9.04 -3.15 7.92
N CYS A 9 -9.94 -4.15 8.00
CA CYS A 9 -11.30 -3.91 8.45
C CYS A 9 -11.31 -3.16 9.79
N SER A 10 -12.10 -2.08 9.83
CA SER A 10 -12.25 -1.22 11.01
C SER A 10 -12.85 -1.98 12.19
N SER A 11 -13.74 -2.93 11.94
CA SER A 11 -14.27 -3.83 12.96
C SER A 11 -13.27 -4.96 13.26
N GLY A 12 -13.12 -5.31 14.54
CA GLY A 12 -12.33 -6.48 14.96
C GLY A 12 -10.83 -6.25 15.21
N ARG A 13 -10.36 -4.99 15.31
CA ARG A 13 -8.97 -4.64 15.68
C ARG A 13 -7.92 -5.38 14.84
N ARG A 14 -8.09 -5.38 13.52
CA ARG A 14 -7.18 -6.05 12.57
C ARG A 14 -5.85 -5.32 12.38
N TRP A 15 -5.87 -3.99 12.50
CA TRP A 15 -4.67 -3.15 12.38
C TRP A 15 -3.61 -3.44 13.45
N PRO A 16 -3.92 -3.43 14.78
CA PRO A 16 -2.94 -3.79 15.81
C PRO A 16 -2.41 -5.23 15.71
N LYS A 17 -3.19 -6.12 15.08
CA LYS A 17 -2.83 -7.54 14.87
C LYS A 17 -2.07 -7.78 13.58
N ASN A 18 -1.82 -6.74 12.78
CA ASN A 18 -1.25 -6.83 11.43
C ASN A 18 -1.94 -7.92 10.59
N ASN A 19 -3.26 -8.05 10.67
CA ASN A 19 -4.04 -9.09 10.01
C ASN A 19 -5.00 -8.47 8.98
N GLY A 20 -4.42 -8.01 7.88
CA GLY A 20 -5.13 -7.33 6.80
C GLY A 20 -5.32 -8.21 5.57
N ILE A 21 -5.82 -7.60 4.51
CA ILE A 21 -5.92 -8.17 3.17
C ILE A 21 -5.21 -7.26 2.18
N ARG A 22 -4.66 -7.85 1.11
CA ARG A 22 -4.01 -7.14 0.01
C ARG A 22 -4.95 -7.13 -1.18
N ILE A 23 -5.68 -6.04 -1.35
CA ILE A 23 -6.70 -5.89 -2.40
C ILE A 23 -6.45 -4.68 -3.31
N ASP A 24 -5.62 -3.74 -2.89
CA ASP A 24 -5.22 -2.58 -3.69
C ASP A 24 -3.96 -2.92 -4.52
N HIS A 25 -4.12 -2.91 -5.85
CA HIS A 25 -3.10 -3.30 -6.81
C HIS A 25 -2.84 -2.17 -7.80
N LEU A 26 -1.56 -1.90 -8.06
CA LEU A 26 -1.12 -1.02 -9.15
C LEU A 26 -0.67 -1.91 -10.30
N LEU A 27 -1.51 -2.01 -11.34
CA LEU A 27 -1.22 -2.76 -12.55
C LEU A 27 -0.60 -1.81 -13.57
N LEU A 28 0.59 -2.14 -14.07
CA LEU A 28 1.37 -1.30 -14.97
C LEU A 28 1.40 -1.88 -16.38
N SER A 29 1.42 -1.01 -17.40
CA SER A 29 1.80 -1.41 -18.75
C SER A 29 3.30 -1.76 -18.79
N PRO A 30 3.77 -2.51 -19.81
CA PRO A 30 5.19 -2.83 -19.95
C PRO A 30 6.11 -1.59 -19.89
N GLU A 31 5.73 -0.51 -20.56
CA GLU A 31 6.51 0.74 -20.64
C GLU A 31 6.61 1.46 -19.29
N ALA A 32 5.58 1.33 -18.45
CA ALA A 32 5.58 1.87 -17.11
C ALA A 32 6.36 0.96 -16.15
N ALA A 33 6.28 -0.36 -16.34
CA ALA A 33 7.04 -1.34 -15.55
C ALA A 33 8.55 -1.16 -15.74
N ASP A 34 9.01 -0.87 -16.97
CA ASP A 34 10.42 -0.61 -17.27
C ASP A 34 10.98 0.63 -16.54
N ARG A 35 10.11 1.59 -16.22
CA ARG A 35 10.46 2.84 -15.54
C ARG A 35 10.22 2.80 -14.03
N MET A 36 9.71 1.68 -13.51
CA MET A 36 9.41 1.54 -12.09
C MET A 36 10.69 1.34 -11.28
N THR A 37 10.94 2.24 -10.32
CA THR A 37 12.09 2.15 -9.41
C THR A 37 11.76 1.36 -8.16
N SER A 38 10.60 1.63 -7.54
CA SER A 38 10.19 0.95 -6.31
C SER A 38 8.68 1.07 -6.06
N ALA A 39 8.15 0.22 -5.17
CA ALA A 39 6.79 0.34 -4.65
C ALA A 39 6.81 0.27 -3.12
N ALA A 40 5.98 1.08 -2.49
CA ALA A 40 5.84 1.16 -1.04
C ALA A 40 4.37 1.13 -0.61
N ILE A 41 4.14 0.74 0.64
CA ILE A 41 2.83 0.83 1.29
C ILE A 41 2.99 1.76 2.48
N GLU A 42 2.23 2.85 2.50
CA GLU A 42 2.31 3.86 3.54
C GLU A 42 1.46 3.49 4.76
N LYS A 43 1.91 2.45 5.46
CA LYS A 43 1.27 1.92 6.68
C LYS A 43 1.10 2.98 7.77
N HIS A 44 1.99 3.95 7.85
CA HIS A 44 1.98 4.98 8.88
C HIS A 44 0.72 5.87 8.82
N VAL A 45 0.12 6.06 7.64
CA VAL A 45 -1.11 6.85 7.43
C VAL A 45 -2.29 6.29 8.23
N ARG A 46 -2.29 4.98 8.53
CA ARG A 46 -3.34 4.33 9.32
C ARG A 46 -3.33 4.73 10.80
N ALA A 47 -2.23 5.31 11.28
CA ALA A 47 -2.07 5.76 12.65
C ALA A 47 -2.58 7.20 12.89
N TRP A 48 -3.03 7.89 11.84
CA TRP A 48 -3.57 9.25 11.93
C TRP A 48 -4.96 9.29 12.57
N GLU A 49 -5.44 10.49 12.88
CA GLU A 49 -6.79 10.70 13.41
C GLU A 49 -7.84 10.45 12.31
N LYS A 50 -8.85 9.63 12.62
CA LYS A 50 -9.91 9.19 11.69
C LYS A 50 -9.40 8.60 10.36
N PRO A 51 -8.60 7.53 10.41
CA PRO A 51 -7.98 6.94 9.24
C PRO A 51 -8.96 6.06 8.45
N SER A 52 -8.73 5.91 7.13
CA SER A 52 -9.41 4.92 6.30
C SER A 52 -9.02 3.50 6.71
N ASP A 53 -9.87 2.51 6.41
CA ASP A 53 -9.58 1.09 6.46
C ASP A 53 -8.51 0.65 5.44
N HIS A 54 -8.27 1.42 4.39
CA HIS A 54 -7.19 1.19 3.43
C HIS A 54 -5.96 2.07 3.74
N VAL A 55 -4.77 1.56 3.44
CA VAL A 55 -3.53 2.33 3.41
C VAL A 55 -3.06 2.54 1.97
N PRO A 56 -2.45 3.70 1.66
CA PRO A 56 -2.00 3.99 0.30
C PRO A 56 -0.90 3.02 -0.16
N VAL A 57 -0.97 2.64 -1.43
CA VAL A 57 0.13 1.99 -2.15
C VAL A 57 0.69 2.99 -3.17
N ILE A 58 2.01 3.11 -3.20
CA ILE A 58 2.73 4.09 -4.01
C ILE A 58 3.72 3.35 -4.90
N VAL A 59 3.83 3.76 -6.16
CA VAL A 59 4.90 3.36 -7.08
C VAL A 59 5.71 4.61 -7.43
N TYR A 60 7.03 4.48 -7.36
CA TYR A 60 7.97 5.50 -7.77
C TYR A 60 8.49 5.15 -9.16
N PHE A 61 8.44 6.13 -10.07
CA PHE A 61 8.93 6.02 -11.43
C PHE A 61 10.10 6.98 -11.63
N ASP A 62 11.05 6.55 -12.44
CA ASP A 62 12.10 7.42 -12.94
C ASP A 62 11.79 7.81 -14.40
N PHE A 63 11.55 9.11 -14.60
CA PHE A 63 11.39 9.69 -15.92
C PHE A 63 12.60 10.59 -16.15
N ALA A 64 13.64 10.05 -16.79
CA ALA A 64 14.74 10.87 -17.28
C ALA A 64 14.19 11.96 -18.20
N ALA A 65 14.58 13.21 -17.94
CA ALA A 65 14.24 14.38 -18.75
C ALA A 65 15.06 14.43 -20.05
#